data_AF-A0A9C8HAB2-F1
#
_entry.id   AF-A0A9C8HAB2-F1
#
_cell.length_a   1.000
_cell.length_b   1.000
_cell.length_c   1.000
_cell.angle_alpha   90.00
_cell.angle_beta   90.00
_cell.angle_gamma   90.00
#
_symmetry.space_group_name_H-M   'P 1'
#
loop_
_entity.id
_entity.type
_entity.pdbx_description
1 polymer ?
#
loop_
_entity_poly.entity_id
_entity_poly.type
_entity_poly.pdbx_seq_one_letter_code
_entity_poly.pdbx_strand_id
1 'polypeptide(L)' 'MADLHTLDIPDDGKLSHNMLHFARALRKAGLPVGPGRVIDAIRAVEAAGFSQRGDFYHTLAACFLSRPE' A
#
# COMPACT_ATOMS: atom_id res chain seq x y z
N MET A 1 -20.99 -9.55 10.65
CA MET A 1 -20.54 -8.19 10.31
C MET A 1 -19.64 -7.77 11.45
N ALA A 2 -18.33 -7.60 11.21
CA ALA A 2 -17.40 -7.29 12.29
C ALA A 2 -17.82 -5.98 12.96
N ASP A 3 -17.91 -6.00 14.29
CA ASP A 3 -18.12 -4.81 15.11
C ASP A 3 -16.84 -3.97 15.02
N LEU A 4 -16.80 -3.06 14.05
CA LEU A 4 -15.71 -2.11 13.92
C LEU A 4 -15.92 -1.09 15.03
N HIS A 5 -15.33 -1.36 16.19
CA HIS A 5 -15.17 -0.36 17.24
C HIS A 5 -14.72 0.96 16.62
N THR A 6 -15.25 2.10 17.10
CA THR A 6 -14.73 3.42 16.74
C THR A 6 -13.25 3.44 17.09
N LEU A 7 -12.41 3.21 16.08
CA LEU A 7 -10.97 3.30 16.20
C LEU A 7 -10.66 4.78 16.45
N ASP A 8 -9.80 5.06 17.42
CA ASP A 8 -9.24 6.39 17.65
C ASP A 8 -8.24 6.69 16.51
N ILE A 9 -8.77 6.96 15.32
CA ILE A 9 -7.99 7.24 14.12
C ILE A 9 -7.60 8.71 14.19
N PRO A 10 -6.29 9.04 14.22
CA PRO A 10 -5.84 10.42 14.17
C PRO A 10 -6.32 11.10 12.88
N ASP A 11 -6.70 12.37 12.98
CA ASP A 11 -7.05 13.20 11.81
C ASP A 11 -5.89 13.28 10.79
N ASP A 12 -4.65 13.16 11.28
CA ASP A 12 -3.43 13.06 10.46
C ASP A 12 -3.15 11.60 10.08
N GLY A 13 -3.86 11.12 9.08
CA GLY A 13 -3.73 9.76 8.55
C GLY A 13 -2.29 9.43 8.09
N LYS A 14 -1.80 8.25 8.48
CA LYS A 14 -0.42 7.80 8.19
C LYS A 14 -0.31 6.74 7.09
N LEU A 15 -1.35 6.56 6.27
CA LEU A 15 -1.38 5.48 5.27
C LEU A 15 -0.23 5.57 4.25
N SER A 16 0.00 6.75 3.67
CA SER A 16 1.11 6.98 2.72
C SER A 16 2.49 6.73 3.35
N HIS A 17 2.69 7.13 4.60
CA HIS A 17 3.90 6.83 5.37
C HIS A 17 4.07 5.32 5.61
N ASN A 18 3.00 4.62 5.98
CA ASN A 18 3.02 3.17 6.18
C ASN A 18 3.35 2.43 4.88
N MET A 19 2.81 2.88 3.75
CA MET A 19 3.14 2.35 2.42
C MET A 19 4.61 2.58 2.07
N LEU A 20 5.17 3.76 2.38
CA LEU A 20 6.60 4.03 2.20
C LEU A 20 7.47 3.11 3.08
N HIS A 21 7.10 2.92 4.36
CA HIS A 21 7.80 2.00 5.25
C HIS A 21 7.77 0.56 4.73
N PHE A 22 6.62 0.11 4.23
CA PHE A 22 6.47 -1.21 3.63
C PHE A 22 7.32 -1.37 2.36
N ALA A 23 7.31 -0.38 1.45
CA ALA A 23 8.17 -0.38 0.27
C ALA A 23 9.66 -0.46 0.60
N ARG A 24 10.09 0.22 1.69
CA ARG A 24 11.47 0.10 2.20
C ARG A 24 11.78 -1.31 2.72
N ALA A 25 10.82 -1.96 3.38
CA ALA A 25 10.97 -3.35 3.81
C ALA A 25 11.10 -4.30 2.61
N LEU A 26 10.28 -4.12 1.57
CA LEU A 26 10.39 -4.87 0.32
C LEU A 26 11.75 -4.67 -0.37
N ARG A 27 12.24 -3.41 -0.41
CA ARG A 27 13.56 -3.10 -0.94
C ARG A 27 14.68 -3.78 -0.15
N LYS A 28 14.58 -3.77 1.19
CA LYS A 28 15.53 -4.49 2.06
C LYS A 28 15.47 -6.01 1.84
N ALA A 29 14.32 -6.53 1.45
CA ALA A 29 14.11 -7.94 1.10
C ALA A 29 14.56 -8.29 -0.34
N GLY A 30 15.07 -7.32 -1.12
CA GLY A 30 15.61 -7.57 -2.46
C GLY A 30 14.69 -7.23 -3.62
N LEU A 31 13.47 -6.73 -3.38
CA LEU A 31 12.60 -6.26 -4.46
C LEU A 31 13.07 -4.88 -4.96
N PRO A 32 13.10 -4.62 -6.28
CA PRO A 32 13.54 -3.34 -6.85
C PRO A 32 12.45 -2.25 -6.72
N VAL A 33 12.04 -1.94 -5.49
CA VAL A 33 11.03 -0.92 -5.21
C VAL A 33 11.71 0.42 -4.90
N GLY A 34 11.67 1.33 -5.89
CA GLY A 34 12.15 2.71 -5.75
C GLY A 34 11.04 3.68 -5.29
N PRO A 35 11.41 4.94 -4.95
CA PRO A 35 10.44 5.97 -4.53
C PRO A 35 9.32 6.22 -5.55
N GLY A 36 9.61 6.15 -6.86
CA GLY A 36 8.61 6.29 -7.91
C GLY A 36 7.48 5.26 -7.80
N ARG A 37 7.82 3.97 -7.58
CA ARG A 37 6.83 2.91 -7.37
C ARG A 37 5.94 3.13 -6.15
N VAL A 38 6.44 3.84 -5.13
CA VAL A 38 5.63 4.18 -3.95
C VAL A 38 4.58 5.23 -4.31
N ILE A 39 4.97 6.26 -5.08
CA ILE A 39 4.04 7.29 -5.56
C ILE A 39 2.97 6.65 -6.46
N ASP A 40 3.37 5.76 -7.37
CA ASP A 40 2.44 5.04 -8.25
C ASP A 40 1.49 4.14 -7.44
N ALA A 41 1.99 3.45 -6.42
CA ALA A 41 1.16 2.63 -5.54
C ALA A 41 0.15 3.47 -4.76
N ILE A 42 0.52 4.64 -4.26
CA ILE A 42 -0.42 5.55 -3.57
C ILE A 42 -1.54 5.97 -4.51
N ARG A 43 -1.20 6.42 -5.73
CA ARG A 43 -2.19 6.80 -6.75
C ARG A 43 -3.09 5.64 -7.16
N ALA A 44 -2.53 4.44 -7.29
CA ALA A 44 -3.30 3.24 -7.62
C ALA A 44 -4.28 2.89 -6.50
N VAL A 45 -3.89 3.02 -5.23
CA VAL A 45 -4.78 2.82 -4.07
C VAL A 45 -5.86 3.90 -4.01
N GLU A 46 -5.54 5.15 -4.31
CA GLU A 46 -6.54 6.23 -4.41
C GLU A 46 -7.58 5.94 -5.49
N ALA A 47 -7.16 5.40 -6.64
CA ALA A 47 -8.04 5.08 -7.76
C ALA A 47 -8.87 3.80 -7.54
N ALA A 48 -8.26 2.75 -6.97
CA ALA A 48 -8.91 1.45 -6.76
C ALA A 48 -9.73 1.39 -5.47
N GLY A 49 -9.40 2.21 -4.48
CA GLY A 49 -9.94 2.10 -3.12
C GLY A 49 -9.31 0.96 -2.31
N PHE A 50 -9.59 0.95 -1.01
CA PHE A 50 -9.01 -0.01 -0.05
C PHE A 50 -10.01 -0.51 1.00
N SER A 51 -11.31 -0.39 0.73
CA SER A 51 -12.38 -0.81 1.64
C SER A 51 -12.43 -2.33 1.85
N GLN A 52 -11.88 -3.11 0.91
CA GLN A 52 -11.67 -4.54 1.07
C GLN A 52 -10.18 -4.88 1.04
N ARG A 53 -9.79 -5.85 1.87
CA ARG A 53 -8.39 -6.32 1.94
C ARG A 53 -7.88 -6.83 0.60
N GLY A 54 -8.74 -7.45 -0.20
CA GLY A 54 -8.40 -7.98 -1.53
C GLY A 54 -7.97 -6.87 -2.49
N ASP A 55 -8.74 -5.80 -2.56
CA ASP A 55 -8.47 -4.65 -3.44
C ASP A 55 -7.12 -4.01 -3.09
N PHE A 56 -6.87 -3.80 -1.80
CA PHE A 56 -5.61 -3.23 -1.33
C PHE A 56 -4.42 -4.15 -1.65
N TYR A 57 -4.56 -5.46 -1.40
CA TYR A 57 -3.52 -6.44 -1.68
C TYR A 57 -3.17 -6.50 -3.18
N HIS A 58 -4.18 -6.68 -4.04
CA HIS A 58 -3.95 -6.83 -5.47
C HIS A 58 -3.41 -5.55 -6.11
N THR A 59 -3.87 -4.38 -5.65
CA THR A 59 -3.34 -3.08 -6.08
C THR A 59 -1.87 -2.94 -5.75
N LEU A 60 -1.47 -3.17 -4.49
CA LEU A 60 -0.05 -3.08 -4.11
C LEU A 60 0.81 -4.16 -4.78
N ALA A 61 0.29 -5.37 -4.94
CA ALA A 61 0.98 -6.45 -5.62
C ALA A 61 1.27 -6.07 -7.08
N ALA A 62 0.30 -5.50 -7.80
CA ALA A 62 0.49 -5.03 -9.17
C ALA A 62 1.55 -3.92 -9.28
N CYS A 63 1.64 -3.03 -8.30
CA CYS A 63 2.63 -1.94 -8.29
C CYS A 63 4.04 -2.38 -7.87
N PHE A 64 4.16 -3.31 -6.92
CA PHE A 64 5.45 -3.71 -6.34
C PHE A 64 6.07 -4.94 -6.98
N LEU A 65 5.25 -5.86 -7.50
CA LEU A 65 5.74 -7.03 -8.22
C LEU A 65 5.87 -6.69 -9.70
N SER A 66 7.07 -6.81 -10.22
CA SER A 66 7.33 -6.77 -11.66
C SER A 66 7.72 -8.18 -12.08
N ARG A 67 7.01 -8.76 -13.06
CA ARG A 67 7.49 -9.94 -13.75
C ARG A 67 8.60 -9.51 -14.71
N PRO A 68 9.82 -10.05 -14.58
CA PRO A 68 10.72 -10.10 -15.71
C PRO A 68 10.18 -11.23 -16.62
N GLU A 69 9.49 -10.85 -17.69
CA GLU A 69 9.48 -11.67 -18.91
C GLU A 69 10.76 -11.42 -19.70
#